data_AF-A0A520BKC0-F1
#
_entry.id   AF-A0A520BKC0-F1
#
_cell.length_a   1.000
_cell.length_b   1.000
_cell.length_c   1.000
_cell.angle_alpha   90.00
_cell.angle_beta   90.00
_cell.angle_gamma   90.00
#
_symmetry.space_group_name_H-M   'P 1'
#
loop_
_entity.id
_entity.type
_entity.pdbx_description
1 polymer ?
#
loop_
_entity_poly.entity_id
_entity_poly.type
_entity_poly.pdbx_seq_one_letter_code
_entity_poly.pdbx_strand_id
1 'polypeptide(L)' 'FCGRPLHEPVVRHGPFVMSDEGQVVAALQRFQSGGMGRLPPR' A
#
# COMPACT_ATOMS: atom_id res chain seq x y z
N PHE A 1 19.83 12.64 -3.26
CA PHE A 1 19.57 11.48 -2.39
C PHE A 1 20.18 10.23 -3.02
N CYS A 2 20.80 9.36 -2.24
CA CYS A 2 21.31 8.05 -2.68
C CYS A 2 20.92 6.99 -1.64
N GLY A 3 20.59 5.76 -2.08
CA GLY A 3 20.09 4.68 -1.23
C GLY A 3 20.38 3.30 -1.81
N ARG A 4 20.39 2.27 -0.95
CA ARG A 4 20.60 0.87 -1.35
C ARG A 4 19.33 0.29 -1.98
N PRO A 5 19.39 -0.39 -3.13
CA PRO A 5 18.23 -1.02 -3.74
C PRO A 5 17.59 -2.07 -2.82
N LEU A 6 16.26 -2.16 -2.87
CA LEU A 6 15.50 -3.12 -2.06
C LEU A 6 15.58 -4.55 -2.61
N HIS A 7 15.79 -4.70 -3.93
CA HIS A 7 15.78 -5.99 -4.64
C HIS A 7 14.50 -6.83 -4.46
N GLU A 8 13.40 -6.19 -4.05
CA GLU A 8 12.07 -6.78 -3.97
C GLU A 8 11.22 -6.32 -5.16
N PRO A 9 10.27 -7.14 -5.63
CA PRO A 9 9.31 -6.70 -6.63
C PRO A 9 8.51 -5.50 -6.11
N VAL A 10 8.14 -4.59 -7.01
CA VAL A 10 7.37 -3.39 -6.66
C VAL A 10 6.10 -3.38 -7.51
N VAL A 11 4.97 -3.57 -6.86
CA VAL A 11 3.64 -3.49 -7.47
C VAL A 11 2.93 -2.25 -6.93
N ARG A 12 2.41 -1.40 -7.82
CA ARG A 12 1.77 -0.12 -7.46
C ARG A 12 0.39 0.02 -8.07
N HIS A 13 -0.58 0.40 -7.25
CA HIS A 13 -1.91 0.80 -7.69
C HIS A 13 -2.40 2.01 -6.88
N GLY A 14 -2.44 3.19 -7.52
CA GLY A 14 -2.80 4.44 -6.87
C GLY A 14 -1.92 4.73 -5.63
N PRO A 15 -2.52 4.92 -4.44
CA PRO A 15 -1.78 5.20 -3.21
C PRO A 15 -1.16 3.95 -2.55
N PHE A 16 -1.35 2.75 -3.12
CA PHE A 16 -0.89 1.50 -2.55
C PHE A 16 0.32 0.94 -3.32
N VAL A 17 1.37 0.58 -2.58
CA VAL A 17 2.59 -0.05 -3.08
C VAL A 17 2.90 -1.26 -2.20
N MET A 18 3.10 -2.44 -2.82
CA MET A 18 3.38 -3.71 -2.15
C MET A 18 4.33 -4.58 -2.99
N SER A 19 4.72 -5.74 -2.48
CA SER A 19 5.64 -6.65 -3.17
C SER A 19 4.95 -7.64 -4.13
N ASP A 20 3.61 -7.75 -4.09
CA ASP A 20 2.82 -8.55 -5.03
C ASP A 20 1.41 -7.98 -5.25
N GLU A 21 0.71 -8.45 -6.30
CA GLU A 21 -0.62 -7.98 -6.67
C GLU A 21 -1.70 -8.31 -5.63
N GLY A 22 -1.61 -9.48 -4.98
CA GLY A 22 -2.58 -9.90 -3.97
C GLY A 22 -2.57 -8.99 -2.75
N GLN A 23 -1.40 -8.54 -2.32
CA GLN A 23 -1.25 -7.56 -1.23
C GLN A 23 -1.86 -6.21 -1.59
N VAL A 24 -1.71 -5.75 -2.84
CA VAL A 24 -2.37 -4.53 -3.32
C VAL A 24 -3.90 -4.69 -3.29
N VAL A 25 -4.43 -5.82 -3.79
CA VAL A 25 -5.87 -6.11 -3.75
C VAL A 25 -6.41 -6.14 -2.32
N ALA A 26 -5.71 -6.80 -1.40
CA ALA A 26 -6.07 -6.85 0.01
C ALA A 26 -6.06 -5.45 0.66
N ALA A 27 -5.06 -4.61 0.33
CA ALA A 27 -5.00 -3.24 0.81
C ALA A 27 -6.19 -2.40 0.30
N LEU A 28 -6.53 -2.53 -0.98
CA LEU A 28 -7.72 -1.91 -1.57
C LEU A 28 -9.00 -2.33 -0.87
N GLN A 29 -9.21 -3.63 -0.65
CA GLN A 29 -10.38 -4.15 0.05
C GLN A 29 -10.46 -3.60 1.48
N ARG A 30 -9.34 -3.57 2.20
CA ARG A 30 -9.28 -3.04 3.57
C ARG A 30 -9.54 -1.53 3.61
N PHE A 31 -9.12 -0.78 2.59
CA PHE A 31 -9.44 0.63 2.47
C PHE A 31 -10.94 0.82 2.22
N GLN A 32 -11.51 0.10 1.24
CA GLN A 32 -12.92 0.17 0.87
C GLN A 32 -13.84 -0.25 2.03
N SER A 33 -13.43 -1.22 2.84
CA SER A 33 -14.19 -1.68 4.01
C SER A 33 -14.03 -0.78 5.25
N GLY A 34 -13.23 0.30 5.17
CA GLY A 34 -12.91 1.14 6.32
C GLY A 34 -11.96 0.50 7.35
N GLY A 35 -11.36 -0.65 7.03
CA GLY A 35 -10.44 -1.40 7.91
C GLY A 35 -9.06 -0.76 8.09
N MET A 36 -8.79 0.40 7.47
CA MET A 36 -7.58 1.20 7.68
C MET A 36 -7.72 2.22 8.83
N GLY A 37 -8.92 2.33 9.42
CA GLY A 37 -9.22 3.36 10.41
C GLY A 37 -9.44 4.73 9.77
N ARG A 38 -9.71 5.74 10.61
CA ARG A 38 -9.98 7.11 10.18
C ARG A 38 -9.17 8.07 11.03
N LEU A 39 -8.47 8.98 10.38
CA LEU A 39 -7.78 10.06 11.09
C LEU A 39 -8.82 11.07 11.59
N PRO A 40 -8.80 11.46 12.88
CA PRO A 40 -9.65 12.53 13.36
C PRO A 40 -9.24 13.87 12.72
N PRO A 41 -10.18 14.80 12.53
CA PRO A 41 -9.84 16.17 12.14
C PRO A 41 -8.93 16.81 13.21
N ARG A 42 -8.06 17.72 12.78
CA ARG A 42 -7.20 18.53 13.66
C ARG A 42 -7.93 19.76 14.16
#